data_AF-A0A1G5XWB9-F1
#
_entry.id   AF-A0A1G5XWB9-F1
#
_cell.length_a   1.000
_cell.length_b   1.000
_cell.length_c   1.000
_cell.angle_alpha   90.00
_cell.angle_beta   90.00
_cell.angle_gamma   90.00
#
_symmetry.space_group_name_H-M   'P 1'
#
loop_
_entity.id
_entity.type
_entity.pdbx_description
1 polymer ?
#
loop_
_entity_poly.entity_id
_entity_poly.type
_entity_poly.pdbx_seq_one_letter_code
_entity_poly.pdbx_strand_id
1 'polypeptide(L)'
;MDAREVFLELGEDYDEVLGRLVTDERITKYLKKFADGGSIADIHGFLADENYEEAFRLVHTAKGMAMNMGLSKLTAVTSDLCEELRGGKPNKPIDDMIKAVEDEFEKTKAVIGQMD
;
A
#
# COMPACT_ATOMS: atom_id res chain seq x y z
N MET A 1 16.52 -8.83 8.26
CA MET A 1 15.39 -8.66 9.20
C MET A 1 14.39 -9.81 9.02
N ASP A 2 13.75 -10.24 10.12
CA ASP A 2 12.59 -11.14 10.05
C ASP A 2 11.26 -10.38 9.88
N ALA A 3 10.16 -11.11 9.70
CA ALA A 3 8.85 -10.49 9.48
C ALA A 3 8.36 -9.69 10.70
N ARG A 4 8.67 -10.10 11.93
CA ARG A 4 8.25 -9.38 13.13
C ARG A 4 9.01 -8.06 13.27
N GLU A 5 10.30 -8.05 12.98
CA GLU A 5 11.13 -6.84 12.94
C GLU A 5 10.62 -5.83 11.92
N VAL A 6 10.18 -6.29 10.74
CA VAL A 6 9.56 -5.41 9.71
C VAL A 6 8.30 -4.74 10.24
N PHE A 7 7.38 -5.49 10.84
CA PHE A 7 6.15 -4.91 11.39
C PHE A 7 6.46 -3.94 12.53
N LEU A 8 7.42 -4.27 13.40
CA LEU A 8 7.85 -3.39 14.47
C LEU A 8 8.40 -2.05 13.93
N GLU A 9 9.26 -2.10 12.91
CA GLU A 9 9.87 -0.91 12.31
C GLU A 9 8.84 -0.05 11.55
N LEU A 10 7.88 -0.69 10.89
CA LEU A 10 6.74 0.01 10.29
C LEU A 10 5.75 0.54 11.35
N GLY A 11 5.87 0.11 12.59
CA GLY A 11 4.93 0.41 13.68
C GLY A 11 3.54 -0.16 13.41
N GLU A 12 3.49 -1.40 12.94
CA GLU A 12 2.32 -2.21 12.59
C GLU A 12 2.22 -3.43 13.55
N ASP A 13 1.03 -4.04 13.62
CA ASP A 13 0.78 -5.18 14.52
C ASP A 13 1.07 -6.52 13.83
N TYR A 14 2.19 -7.15 14.22
CA TYR A 14 2.57 -8.47 13.72
C TYR A 14 1.59 -9.58 14.13
N ASP A 15 1.07 -9.54 15.35
CA ASP A 15 0.24 -10.62 15.88
C ASP A 15 -1.15 -10.60 15.22
N GLU A 16 -1.63 -9.41 14.82
CA GLU A 16 -2.84 -9.27 13.99
C GLU A 16 -2.71 -10.00 12.65
N VAL A 17 -1.59 -9.82 11.93
CA VAL A 17 -1.39 -10.48 10.62
C VAL A 17 -1.12 -11.97 10.79
N LEU A 18 -0.43 -12.38 11.87
CA LEU A 18 -0.17 -13.78 12.18
C LEU A 18 -1.49 -14.55 12.41
N GLY A 19 -2.46 -13.93 13.07
CA GLY A 19 -3.81 -14.49 13.22
C GLY A 19 -4.52 -14.77 11.90
N ARG A 20 -4.18 -14.07 10.82
CA ARG A 20 -4.77 -14.25 9.47
C ARG A 20 -3.95 -15.18 8.58
N LEU A 21 -2.64 -15.00 8.53
CA LEU A 21 -1.74 -15.71 7.61
C LEU A 21 -1.15 -17.00 8.21
N VAL A 22 -1.33 -17.23 9.51
CA VAL A 22 -1.05 -18.46 10.27
C VAL A 22 0.43 -18.77 10.49
N THR A 23 1.33 -18.42 9.56
CA THR A 23 2.77 -18.71 9.71
C THR A 23 3.66 -17.56 9.24
N ASP A 24 4.83 -17.44 9.88
CA ASP A 24 5.90 -16.48 9.56
C ASP A 24 6.39 -16.62 8.12
N GLU A 25 6.50 -17.86 7.59
CA GLU A 25 6.94 -18.09 6.21
C GLU A 25 5.92 -17.55 5.20
N ARG A 26 4.62 -17.65 5.51
CA ARG A 26 3.57 -17.09 4.65
C ARG A 26 3.61 -15.56 4.68
N ILE A 27 3.75 -14.95 5.85
CA ILE A 27 3.89 -13.49 5.99
C ILE A 27 5.09 -13.01 5.18
N THR A 28 6.26 -13.60 5.42
CA THR A 28 7.51 -13.26 4.71
C THR A 28 7.35 -13.38 3.19
N LYS A 29 6.76 -14.48 2.71
CA LYS A 29 6.51 -14.68 1.28
C LYS A 29 5.63 -13.60 0.69
N TYR A 30 4.57 -13.17 1.38
CA TYR A 30 3.66 -12.16 0.86
C TYR A 30 4.22 -10.74 0.98
N LEU A 31 5.01 -10.42 2.01
CA LEU A 31 5.76 -9.17 2.09
C LEU A 31 6.73 -9.03 0.90
N LYS A 32 7.53 -10.09 0.61
CA LYS A 32 8.43 -10.09 -0.55
C LYS A 32 7.66 -9.90 -1.87
N LYS A 33 6.54 -10.59 -2.05
CA LYS A 33 5.66 -10.39 -3.22
C LYS A 33 5.10 -8.96 -3.32
N PHE A 34 4.76 -8.34 -2.20
CA PHE A 34 4.31 -6.95 -2.18
C PHE A 34 5.44 -6.01 -2.62
N ALA A 35 6.66 -6.21 -2.13
CA ALA A 35 7.81 -5.41 -2.56
C ALA A 35 8.12 -5.57 -4.06
N ASP A 36 7.99 -6.78 -4.60
CA ASP A 36 8.24 -7.06 -6.02
C ASP A 36 7.13 -6.50 -6.94
N GLY A 37 5.87 -6.70 -6.56
CA GLY A 37 4.71 -6.44 -7.44
C GLY A 37 3.93 -5.18 -7.15
N GLY A 38 4.08 -4.60 -5.96
CA GLY A 38 3.37 -3.39 -5.55
C GLY A 38 3.99 -2.12 -6.16
N SER A 39 3.17 -1.33 -6.84
CA SER A 39 3.54 0.00 -7.35
C SER A 39 2.31 0.91 -7.48
N ILE A 40 2.54 2.21 -7.35
CA ILE A 40 1.58 3.26 -7.68
C ILE A 40 2.16 4.29 -8.68
N ALA A 41 3.29 3.98 -9.32
CA ALA A 41 4.05 4.91 -10.15
C ALA A 41 3.25 5.50 -11.34
N ASP A 42 2.28 4.74 -11.87
CA ASP A 42 1.48 5.16 -13.02
C ASP A 42 0.38 6.19 -12.67
N ILE A 43 0.18 6.50 -11.38
CA ILE A 43 -0.91 7.38 -10.90
C ILE A 43 -0.89 8.75 -11.60
N HIS A 44 0.28 9.36 -11.75
CA HIS A 44 0.42 10.67 -12.38
C HIS A 44 0.09 10.64 -13.87
N GLY A 45 0.45 9.56 -14.58
CA GLY A 45 0.08 9.37 -15.98
C GLY A 45 -1.43 9.26 -16.15
N PHE A 46 -2.08 8.41 -15.34
CA PHE A 46 -3.54 8.29 -15.38
C PHE A 46 -4.26 9.59 -15.06
N LEU A 47 -3.77 10.38 -14.11
CA LEU A 47 -4.38 11.67 -13.78
C LEU A 47 -4.16 12.73 -14.88
N ALA A 48 -2.97 12.77 -15.49
CA ALA A 48 -2.67 13.68 -16.61
C ALA A 48 -3.54 13.39 -17.83
N ASP A 49 -3.84 12.11 -18.09
CA ASP A 49 -4.71 11.66 -19.17
C ASP A 49 -6.22 11.74 -18.82
N GLU A 50 -6.57 12.29 -17.66
CA GLU A 50 -7.93 12.27 -17.09
C GLU A 50 -8.56 10.86 -17.02
N ASN A 51 -7.72 9.82 -16.98
CA ASN A 51 -8.11 8.41 -16.84
C ASN A 51 -8.31 8.05 -15.35
N TYR A 52 -9.29 8.69 -14.73
CA TYR A 52 -9.60 8.51 -13.31
C TYR A 52 -10.03 7.08 -12.95
N GLU A 53 -10.55 6.33 -13.93
CA GLU A 53 -10.97 4.93 -13.73
C GLU A 53 -9.76 4.01 -13.50
N GLU A 54 -8.69 4.17 -14.29
CA GLU A 54 -7.44 3.45 -14.06
C GLU A 54 -6.71 3.94 -12.82
N ALA A 55 -6.72 5.26 -12.55
CA ALA A 55 -6.18 5.79 -11.29
C ALA A 55 -6.88 5.16 -10.07
N PHE A 56 -8.21 5.07 -10.10
CA PHE A 56 -8.99 4.40 -9.05
C PHE A 56 -8.61 2.92 -8.94
N ARG A 57 -8.55 2.17 -10.05
CA ARG A 57 -8.17 0.75 -10.04
C ARG A 57 -6.79 0.51 -9.46
N LEU A 58 -5.82 1.34 -9.82
CA LEU A 58 -4.44 1.28 -9.33
C LEU A 58 -4.41 1.41 -7.80
N VAL A 59 -5.02 2.49 -7.27
CA VAL A 59 -5.06 2.76 -5.82
C VAL A 59 -5.90 1.70 -5.09
N HIS A 60 -7.01 1.27 -5.68
CA HIS A 60 -7.86 0.21 -5.11
C HIS A 60 -7.10 -1.12 -4.96
N THR A 61 -6.24 -1.44 -5.94
CA THR A 61 -5.40 -2.65 -5.90
C THR A 61 -4.33 -2.52 -4.82
N ALA A 62 -3.66 -1.36 -4.74
CA ALA A 62 -2.70 -1.06 -3.68
C ALA A 62 -3.31 -1.16 -2.28
N LYS A 63 -4.51 -0.60 -2.09
CA LYS A 63 -5.31 -0.72 -0.85
C LYS A 63 -5.56 -2.19 -0.48
N GLY A 64 -6.04 -3.00 -1.43
CA GLY A 64 -6.32 -4.41 -1.18
C GLY A 64 -5.08 -5.20 -0.77
N MET A 65 -3.94 -4.92 -1.39
CA MET A 65 -2.66 -5.52 -1.02
C MET A 65 -2.23 -5.13 0.39
N ALA A 66 -2.25 -3.84 0.72
CA ALA A 66 -1.90 -3.33 2.04
C ALA A 66 -2.79 -3.91 3.15
N MET A 67 -4.11 -3.92 2.92
CA MET A 67 -5.10 -4.43 3.87
C MET A 67 -4.91 -5.92 4.16
N ASN A 68 -4.70 -6.73 3.12
CA ASN A 68 -4.47 -8.16 3.28
C ASN A 68 -3.19 -8.46 4.08
N MET A 69 -2.21 -7.57 4.02
CA MET A 69 -0.94 -7.67 4.76
C MET A 69 -0.99 -7.03 6.15
N GLY A 70 -2.10 -6.44 6.58
CA GLY A 70 -2.16 -5.76 7.88
C GLY A 70 -1.29 -4.50 7.95
N LEU A 71 -0.98 -3.89 6.80
CA LEU A 71 -0.23 -2.63 6.71
C LEU A 71 -1.22 -1.47 6.90
N SER A 72 -1.61 -1.20 8.15
CA SER A 72 -2.72 -0.32 8.49
C SER A 72 -2.49 1.12 8.01
N LYS A 73 -1.27 1.64 8.10
CA LYS A 73 -0.92 3.00 7.66
C LYS A 73 -1.07 3.15 6.15
N LEU A 74 -0.51 2.20 5.40
CA LEU A 74 -0.64 2.19 3.94
C LEU A 74 -2.10 1.97 3.50
N THR A 75 -2.85 1.14 4.24
CA THR A 75 -4.29 0.93 4.00
C THR A 75 -5.10 2.21 4.21
N ALA A 76 -4.74 3.03 5.20
CA ALA A 76 -5.42 4.29 5.48
C ALA A 76 -5.23 5.29 4.34
N VAL A 77 -3.98 5.62 4.00
CA VAL A 77 -3.68 6.61 2.94
C VAL A 77 -4.22 6.18 1.57
N THR A 78 -4.13 4.88 1.23
CA THR A 78 -4.69 4.36 -0.01
C THR A 78 -6.23 4.35 0.01
N SER A 79 -6.87 4.14 1.17
CA SER A 79 -8.33 4.23 1.27
C SER A 79 -8.81 5.65 1.03
N ASP A 80 -8.18 6.65 1.64
CA ASP A 80 -8.57 8.04 1.46
C ASP A 80 -8.50 8.46 -0.01
N LEU A 81 -7.40 8.14 -0.70
CA LEU A 81 -7.24 8.44 -2.13
C LEU A 81 -8.23 7.63 -2.99
N CYS A 82 -8.46 6.36 -2.65
CA CYS A 82 -9.41 5.50 -3.36
C CYS A 82 -10.85 6.05 -3.27
N GLU A 83 -11.28 6.57 -2.11
CA GLU A 83 -12.60 7.19 -1.97
C GLU A 83 -12.72 8.48 -2.79
N GLU A 84 -11.68 9.31 -2.83
CA GLU A 84 -11.73 10.56 -3.61
C GLU A 84 -11.80 10.30 -5.12
N LEU A 85 -11.21 9.21 -5.61
CA LEU A 85 -11.30 8.75 -7.00
C LEU A 85 -12.58 7.93 -7.28
N ARG A 86 -13.36 7.58 -6.24
CA ARG A 86 -14.55 6.72 -6.34
C ARG A 86 -15.73 7.48 -6.96
N GLY A 87 -15.69 7.63 -8.27
CA GLY A 87 -16.66 8.41 -9.04
C GLY A 87 -16.05 9.11 -10.25
N GLY A 88 -14.74 8.97 -10.47
CA GLY A 88 -14.03 9.61 -11.56
C GLY A 88 -13.23 10.80 -11.03
N LYS A 89 -13.43 11.97 -11.63
CA LYS A 89 -12.66 13.17 -11.31
C LYS A 89 -12.78 13.54 -9.82
N PRO A 90 -11.66 13.76 -9.11
CA PRO A 90 -11.66 14.24 -7.72
C PRO A 90 -12.47 15.52 -7.54
N ASN A 91 -13.13 15.66 -6.39
CA ASN A 91 -13.89 16.86 -6.01
C ASN A 91 -13.01 17.93 -5.35
N LYS A 92 -11.78 17.58 -4.98
CA LYS A 92 -10.77 18.45 -4.38
C LYS A 92 -9.38 18.14 -4.94
N PRO A 93 -8.39 19.03 -4.77
CA PRO A 93 -6.99 18.70 -5.04
C PRO A 93 -6.55 17.47 -4.23
N ILE A 94 -5.83 16.56 -4.88
CA ILE A 94 -5.41 15.27 -4.29
C ILE A 94 -3.88 15.12 -4.23
N ASP A 95 -3.11 16.15 -4.58
CA ASP A 95 -1.64 16.09 -4.62
C ASP A 95 -1.04 15.63 -3.28
N ASP A 96 -1.54 16.16 -2.17
CA ASP A 96 -1.10 15.76 -0.83
C ASP A 96 -1.48 14.30 -0.51
N MET A 97 -2.61 13.82 -1.03
CA MET A 97 -3.05 12.44 -0.85
C MET A 97 -2.20 11.46 -1.66
N ILE A 98 -1.86 11.82 -2.90
CA ILE A 98 -0.95 11.06 -3.75
C ILE A 98 0.40 10.95 -3.07
N LYS A 99 0.96 12.09 -2.64
CA LYS A 99 2.24 12.13 -1.93
C LYS A 99 2.24 11.28 -0.67
N ALA A 100 1.17 11.34 0.13
CA ALA A 100 1.06 10.50 1.33
C ALA A 100 1.06 9.00 1.01
N VAL A 101 0.42 8.60 -0.11
CA VAL A 101 0.49 7.21 -0.57
C VAL A 101 1.90 6.85 -1.03
N GLU A 102 2.55 7.71 -1.84
CA GLU A 102 3.92 7.49 -2.32
C GLU A 102 4.91 7.34 -1.17
N ASP A 103 4.91 8.29 -0.24
CA ASP A 103 5.81 8.31 0.93
C ASP A 103 5.65 7.01 1.77
N GLU A 104 4.41 6.60 2.06
CA GLU A 104 4.18 5.39 2.86
C GLU A 104 4.48 4.11 2.06
N PHE A 105 4.24 4.09 0.74
CA PHE A 105 4.58 2.96 -0.13
C PHE A 105 6.10 2.76 -0.20
N GLU A 106 6.85 3.84 -0.44
CA GLU A 106 8.31 3.83 -0.50
C GLU A 106 8.91 3.38 0.84
N LYS A 107 8.45 3.95 1.95
CA LYS A 107 8.85 3.55 3.30
C LYS A 107 8.58 2.07 3.54
N THR A 108 7.39 1.59 3.19
CA THR A 108 7.01 0.17 3.35
C THR A 108 7.94 -0.74 2.53
N LYS A 109 8.19 -0.42 1.26
CA LYS A 109 9.10 -1.20 0.40
C LYS A 109 10.54 -1.16 0.92
N ALA A 110 11.00 -0.02 1.41
CA ALA A 110 12.35 0.14 1.93
C ALA A 110 12.61 -0.73 3.16
N VAL A 111 11.65 -0.82 4.08
CA VAL A 111 11.77 -1.71 5.26
C VAL A 111 11.70 -3.18 4.85
N ILE A 112 10.74 -3.56 3.98
CA ILE A 112 10.65 -4.95 3.47
C ILE A 112 11.92 -5.35 2.71
N GLY A 113 12.56 -4.42 1.99
CA GLY A 113 13.81 -4.67 1.27
C GLY A 113 15.01 -5.00 2.15
N GLN A 114 14.91 -4.81 3.47
CA GLN A 114 15.93 -5.19 4.45
C GLN A 114 15.72 -6.62 5.02
N MET A 115 14.70 -7.35 4.53
CA MET A 115 14.48 -8.75 4.89
C MET A 115 15.50 -9.68 4.22
N ASP A 116 15.97 -10.69 4.96
CA ASP A 116 16.87 -11.75 4.47
C ASP A 116 16.10 -12.85 3.71
#